data_AF-A0A392MMC0-F1
#
_entry.id   AF-A0A392MMC0-F1
#
_cell.length_a   1.000
_cell.length_b   1.000
_cell.length_c   1.000
_cell.angle_alpha   90.00
_cell.angle_beta   90.00
_cell.angle_gamma   90.00
#
_symmetry.space_group_name_H-M   'P 1'
#
loop_
_entity.id
_entity.type
_entity.pdbx_description
1 polymer ?
#
loop_
_entity_poly.entity_id
_entity_poly.type
_entity_poly.pdbx_seq_one_letter_code
_entity_poly.pdbx_strand_id
1 'polypeptide(L)' 'MSAICWDQWFPEAARAMVLQGAEILFYPTAIGSEPHDHSIDSRDHWKRVMQGHAGANLVPLVASNRIGNEIIETEHGK' A
#
# COMPACT_ATOMS: atom_id res chain seq x y z
N MET A 1 0.66 -4.07 -14.26
CA MET A 1 1.90 -3.33 -13.89
C MET A 1 1.97 -3.25 -12.36
N SER A 2 3.15 -3.11 -11.76
CA SER A 2 3.32 -3.17 -10.29
C SER A 2 4.00 -1.91 -9.76
N ALA A 3 3.57 -1.45 -8.58
CA ALA A 3 4.33 -0.53 -7.73
C ALA A 3 4.49 -1.16 -6.34
N ILE A 4 5.33 -0.60 -5.47
CA ILE A 4 5.76 -1.31 -4.25
C ILE A 4 5.35 -0.53 -3.00
N CYS A 5 4.61 -1.20 -2.11
CA CYS A 5 4.28 -0.74 -0.77
C CYS A 5 3.86 0.74 -0.75
N TRP A 6 4.75 1.64 -0.31
CA TRP A 6 4.47 3.06 -0.13
C TRP A 6 3.92 3.77 -1.37
N ASP A 7 4.25 3.32 -2.58
CA ASP A 7 3.69 3.84 -3.84
C ASP A 7 2.15 3.81 -3.84
N GLN A 8 1.54 2.87 -3.12
CA GLN A 8 0.08 2.70 -3.07
C GLN A 8 -0.66 3.86 -2.38
N TRP A 9 0.05 4.77 -1.71
CA TRP A 9 -0.54 6.00 -1.17
C TRP A 9 -0.71 7.10 -2.24
N PHE A 10 -0.07 6.97 -3.40
CA PHE A 10 0.03 8.02 -4.40
C PHE A 10 -0.86 7.73 -5.61
N PRO A 11 -1.91 8.55 -5.87
CA PRO A 11 -2.74 8.40 -7.06
C PRO A 11 -1.94 8.58 -8.36
N GLU A 12 -0.80 9.29 -8.32
CA GLU A 12 0.10 9.51 -9.45
C GLU A 12 0.68 8.20 -9.97
N ALA A 13 1.12 7.30 -9.07
CA ALA A 13 1.66 5.99 -9.46
C ALA A 13 0.59 5.13 -10.14
N ALA A 14 -0.63 5.08 -9.57
CA ALA A 14 -1.76 4.37 -10.16
C ALA A 14 -2.10 4.93 -11.56
N ARG A 15 -2.23 6.26 -11.68
CA ARG A 15 -2.56 6.93 -12.93
C ARG A 15 -1.48 6.71 -13.99
N ALA A 16 -0.20 6.83 -13.63
CA ALA A 16 0.92 6.65 -14.56
C ALA A 16 0.97 5.23 -15.13
N MET A 17 0.73 4.20 -14.30
CA MET A 17 0.67 2.82 -14.77
C MET A 17 -0.51 2.59 -15.73
N VAL A 18 -1.69 3.14 -15.42
CA VAL A 18 -2.89 2.99 -16.25
C VAL A 18 -2.76 3.75 -17.58
N LEU A 19 -2.14 4.94 -17.58
CA LEU A 19 -1.82 5.67 -18.81
C LEU A 19 -0.86 4.89 -19.73
N GLN A 20 -0.04 4.00 -19.17
CA GLN A 20 0.83 3.09 -19.91
C GLN A 20 0.12 1.78 -20.32
N GLY A 21 -1.19 1.67 -20.10
CA GLY A 21 -1.99 0.52 -20.51
C GLY A 21 -2.13 -0.59 -19.47
N ALA A 22 -1.87 -0.32 -18.18
CA ALA A 22 -2.11 -1.32 -17.14
C ALA A 22 -3.61 -1.60 -16.95
N GLU A 23 -4.02 -2.86 -17.14
CA GLU A 23 -5.40 -3.31 -16.91
C GLU A 23 -5.65 -3.79 -15.48
N ILE A 24 -4.59 -4.14 -14.75
CA ILE A 24 -4.61 -4.52 -13.33
C ILE A 24 -3.41 -3.89 -12.61
N LEU A 25 -3.67 -3.34 -11.44
CA LEU A 25 -2.65 -2.79 -10.53
C LEU A 25 -2.28 -3.81 -9.45
N PHE A 26 -0.97 -3.99 -9.22
CA PHE A 26 -0.44 -4.86 -8.16
C PHE A 26 0.40 -4.06 -7.17
N TYR A 27 0.11 -4.21 -5.87
CA TYR A 27 0.85 -3.61 -4.76
C TYR A 27 1.25 -4.69 -3.74
N PRO A 28 2.43 -5.34 -3.88
CA PRO A 28 3.05 -6.04 -2.77
C PRO A 28 3.41 -5.06 -1.65
N THR A 29 3.02 -5.38 -0.42
CA THR A 29 3.04 -4.46 0.73
C THR A 29 3.59 -5.15 1.99
N ALA A 30 4.25 -4.36 2.83
CA ALA A 30 4.49 -4.68 4.23
C ALA A 30 4.18 -3.43 5.06
N ILE A 31 2.97 -3.37 5.61
CA ILE A 31 2.48 -2.28 6.48
C ILE A 31 1.71 -2.88 7.65
N GLY A 32 1.89 -2.31 8.85
CA GLY A 32 1.33 -2.86 10.09
C GLY A 32 1.26 -1.79 11.19
N SER A 33 1.47 -2.23 12.43
CA SER A 33 1.51 -1.35 13.61
C SER A 33 2.76 -0.45 13.60
N GLU A 34 2.63 0.74 14.20
CA GLU A 34 3.74 1.66 14.42
C GLU A 34 4.36 1.45 15.82
N PRO A 35 5.66 1.08 15.95
CA PRO A 35 6.26 0.75 17.25
C PRO A 35 6.27 1.89 18.27
N HIS A 36 6.25 3.14 17.81
CA HIS A 36 6.32 4.33 18.65
C HIS A 36 4.93 4.79 19.16
N ASP A 37 3.84 4.36 18.51
CA ASP A 37 2.48 4.71 18.88
C ASP A 37 1.49 3.60 18.50
N HIS A 38 1.16 2.76 19.48
CA HIS A 38 0.23 1.65 19.32
C HIS A 38 -1.24 2.08 19.10
N SER A 39 -1.56 3.37 19.22
CA SER A 39 -2.90 3.88 18.91
C SER A 39 -3.15 4.03 17.41
N ILE A 40 -2.09 3.99 16.59
CA ILE A 40 -2.18 4.13 15.14
C ILE A 40 -2.63 2.80 14.51
N ASP A 41 -3.83 2.80 13.93
CA ASP A 41 -4.31 1.77 12.99
C ASP A 41 -4.58 2.43 11.63
N SER A 42 -3.64 2.25 10.70
CA SER A 42 -3.70 2.83 9.36
C SER A 42 -4.51 2.00 8.35
N ARG A 43 -4.98 0.81 8.73
CA ARG A 43 -5.58 -0.19 7.81
C ARG A 43 -6.72 0.38 6.98
N ASP A 44 -7.63 1.11 7.61
CA ASP A 44 -8.83 1.57 6.92
C ASP A 44 -8.54 2.77 6.02
N HIS A 45 -7.53 3.59 6.36
CA HIS A 45 -7.04 4.65 5.49
C HIS A 45 -6.33 4.05 4.27
N TRP A 46 -5.44 3.09 4.51
CA TRP A 46 -4.71 2.32 3.48
C TRP A 46 -5.65 1.69 2.44
N LYS A 47 -6.73 1.03 2.89
CA LYS A 47 -7.75 0.47 1.98
C LYS A 47 -8.47 1.54 1.17
N ARG A 48 -8.91 2.63 1.80
CA ARG A 48 -9.71 3.68 1.15
C ARG A 48 -8.94 4.38 0.04
N VAL A 49 -7.66 4.63 0.24
CA VAL A 49 -6.80 5.24 -0.80
C VAL A 49 -6.73 4.34 -2.04
N MET A 50 -6.46 3.05 -1.86
CA MET A 50 -6.42 2.10 -2.99
C MET A 50 -7.78 1.86 -3.65
N GLN A 51 -8.88 1.85 -2.89
CA GLN A 51 -10.23 1.82 -3.46
C GLN A 51 -10.46 3.04 -4.36
N GLY A 52 -9.93 4.21 -3.97
CA GLY A 52 -9.90 5.41 -4.81
C GLY A 52 -9.13 5.21 -6.11
N HIS A 53 -7.94 4.58 -6.07
CA HIS A 53 -7.15 4.29 -7.26
C HIS A 53 -7.90 3.39 -8.25
N ALA A 54 -8.51 2.32 -7.75
CA ALA A 54 -9.31 1.40 -8.56
C ALA A 54 -10.52 2.14 -9.18
N GLY A 55 -11.26 2.91 -8.38
CA GLY A 55 -12.44 3.66 -8.83
C GLY A 55 -12.10 4.75 -9.86
N ALA A 56 -11.05 5.54 -9.62
CA ALA A 56 -10.69 6.67 -10.48
C ALA A 56 -10.05 6.27 -11.81
N ASN A 57 -9.55 5.03 -11.91
CA ASN A 57 -8.93 4.50 -13.12
C ASN A 57 -9.75 3.39 -13.80
N LEU A 58 -10.86 2.96 -13.20
CA LEU A 58 -11.71 1.86 -13.66
C LEU A 58 -10.93 0.55 -13.95
N VAL A 59 -9.96 0.23 -13.09
CA VAL A 59 -9.19 -1.01 -13.17
C VAL A 59 -9.25 -1.79 -11.85
N PRO A 60 -9.26 -3.13 -11.89
CA PRO A 60 -9.04 -3.94 -10.70
C PRO A 60 -7.67 -3.64 -10.05
N LEU A 61 -7.62 -3.82 -8.73
CA LEU A 61 -6.43 -3.62 -7.93
C LEU A 61 -6.26 -4.78 -6.94
N VAL A 62 -5.04 -5.30 -6.87
CA VAL A 62 -4.64 -6.36 -5.94
C VAL A 62 -3.55 -5.85 -5.01
N ALA A 63 -3.80 -5.87 -3.71
CA ALA A 63 -2.81 -5.58 -2.68
C ALA A 63 -2.59 -6.81 -1.81
N SER A 64 -1.33 -7.22 -1.66
CA SER A 64 -0.94 -8.36 -0.82
C SER A 64 -0.04 -7.88 0.29
N ASN A 65 -0.47 -8.07 1.54
CA ASN A 65 0.25 -7.56 2.70
C ASN A 65 0.80 -8.70 3.58
N ARG A 66 1.94 -8.43 4.20
CA ARG A 66 2.53 -9.28 5.24
C ARG A 66 1.57 -9.47 6.43
N ILE A 67 1.68 -10.62 7.09
CA ILE A 67 1.03 -10.93 8.37
C ILE A 67 2.08 -11.46 9.36
N GLY A 68 1.71 -11.50 10.64
CA GLY A 68 2.57 -12.00 11.72
C GLY A 68 3.19 -10.88 12.56
N ASN A 69 3.74 -11.27 13.71
CA ASN A 69 4.49 -10.37 14.58
C ASN A 69 5.99 -10.57 14.29
N GLU A 70 6.70 -9.48 14.06
CA GLU A 70 8.14 -9.49 13.78
C GLU A 70 8.85 -8.58 14.78
N ILE A 71 9.99 -9.04 15.29
CA ILE A 71 10.86 -8.23 16.15
C ILE A 71 12.01 -7.74 15.25
N ILE A 72 12.10 -6.44 15.06
CA ILE A 72 13.12 -5.80 14.22
C ILE A 72 14.09 -5.06 15.16
N GLU A 73 15.39 -5.25 14.94
CA GLU A 73 16.41 -4.41 15.59
C GLU A 73 16.86 -3.38 14.57
N THR A 74 16.68 -2.09 14.89
CA THR A 74 17.13 -0.98 14.05
C THR A 74 18.33 -0.28 14.70
N GLU A 75 19.01 0.56 13.93
CA GLU A 75 20.07 1.44 14.45
C GLU A 75 19.57 2.43 15.53
N HIS A 76 18.25 2.63 15.63
CA HIS A 76 17.59 3.47 16.63
C HIS A 76 17.05 2.67 17.84
N GLY A 77 17.39 1.39 17.94
CA GLY A 77 16.86 0.47 18.95
C GLY A 77 15.82 -0.50 18.38
N LYS A 78 15.17 -1.25 19.26
CA LYS A 78 13.99 -2.04 18.90
C LYS A 78 12.81 -1.14 18.58
#